data_AF-A0A2U8PQ97-F1
#
_entry.id   AF-A0A2U8PQ97-F1
#
_cell.length_a   1.000
_cell.length_b   1.000
_cell.length_c   1.000
_cell.angle_alpha   90.00
_cell.angle_beta   90.00
_cell.angle_gamma   90.00
#
_symmetry.space_group_name_H-M   'P 1'
#
loop_
_entity.id
_entity.type
_entity.pdbx_description
1 polymer ?
#
loop_
_entity_poly.entity_id
_entity_poly.type
_entity_poly.pdbx_seq_one_letter_code
_entity_poly.pdbx_strand_id
1 'polypeptide(L)'
;MRFVVAACAALFILMCDFDLAASRQVSTFDSARLQDTQASPLVPVVELFLASVQAIELANARAAFEQAIEPPPAVEAAAQAPVSSTERFCHALRQAAEASGIPVPFFARLLWQESRFKSDEVSQAGAQGVAQFMPETAAEVGLDDPFDPIKALPASARFLRKLRDDFGNLGLAAAAYNAGPGRVQKWLAKESELPRETRDYVRIVTGTNAEDWTERSEALAIRIDLPREAPCEGIGSLSKARHVAWVPVNLTPSATAFIRKAEQLAARLRTNRARKRFVSLLHKNAPARGKARSMIAVRAAKGTKARAIRVAERERPAS
;
A
#
# COMPACT_ATOMS: atom_id res chain seq x y z
N MET A 1 -2.83 -22.42 -61.42
CA MET A 1 -4.19 -22.81 -61.85
C MET A 1 -4.82 -21.75 -62.78
N ARG A 2 -4.14 -21.36 -63.87
CA ARG A 2 -4.64 -20.35 -64.82
C ARG A 2 -5.09 -20.94 -66.18
N PHE A 3 -5.11 -22.27 -66.30
CA PHE A 3 -5.46 -22.98 -67.54
C PHE A 3 -6.72 -23.87 -67.43
N VAL A 4 -7.44 -23.86 -66.30
CA VAL A 4 -8.68 -24.65 -66.14
C VAL A 4 -9.93 -23.80 -66.44
N VAL A 5 -9.86 -22.47 -66.24
CA VAL A 5 -11.02 -21.57 -66.40
C VAL A 5 -11.33 -21.28 -67.88
N ALA A 6 -10.35 -21.39 -68.78
CA ALA A 6 -10.57 -21.20 -70.22
C ALA A 6 -11.25 -22.40 -70.90
N ALA A 7 -11.24 -23.60 -70.29
CA ALA A 7 -11.82 -24.80 -70.87
C ALA A 7 -13.34 -24.93 -70.63
N CYS A 8 -13.88 -24.30 -69.59
CA CYS A 8 -15.32 -24.41 -69.27
C CYS A 8 -16.21 -23.42 -70.05
N ALA A 9 -15.67 -22.31 -70.55
CA ALA A 9 -16.46 -21.33 -71.31
C ALA A 9 -16.71 -21.75 -72.77
N ALA A 10 -15.93 -22.68 -73.33
CA ALA A 10 -16.06 -23.13 -74.72
C ALA A 10 -17.07 -24.28 -74.91
N LEU A 11 -17.47 -24.98 -73.84
CA LEU A 11 -18.40 -26.12 -73.94
C LEU A 11 -19.88 -25.71 -73.90
N PHE A 12 -20.21 -24.57 -73.29
CA PHE A 12 -21.60 -24.08 -73.20
C PHE A 12 -22.07 -23.30 -74.44
N ILE A 13 -21.15 -22.83 -75.29
CA ILE A 13 -21.49 -22.13 -76.54
C ILE A 13 -21.73 -23.13 -77.68
N LEU A 14 -21.40 -24.42 -77.50
CA LEU A 14 -21.51 -25.45 -78.55
C LEU A 14 -22.76 -26.35 -78.45
N MET A 15 -23.73 -26.06 -77.57
CA MET A 15 -25.00 -26.82 -77.43
C MET A 15 -26.25 -26.00 -77.75
N CYS A 16 -26.08 -24.78 -78.26
CA CYS A 16 -27.18 -23.93 -78.72
C CYS A 16 -27.13 -23.77 -80.24
N ASP A 17 -27.35 -24.84 -81.00
CA ASP A 17 -27.77 -24.79 -82.41
C ASP A 17 -28.28 -26.18 -82.84
N PHE A 18 -29.33 -26.21 -83.67
CA PHE A 18 -30.14 -27.34 -84.19
C PHE A 18 -31.29 -27.86 -83.30
N ASP A 19 -32.54 -28.00 -83.75
CA ASP A 19 -33.20 -27.55 -84.98
C ASP A 19 -34.73 -27.69 -84.86
N LEU A 20 -35.40 -26.90 -85.70
CA LEU A 20 -36.69 -27.06 -86.38
C LEU A 20 -37.85 -27.91 -85.80
N ALA A 21 -38.96 -27.18 -85.62
CA ALA A 21 -40.25 -27.37 -86.29
C ALA A 21 -41.04 -28.69 -86.14
N ALA A 22 -42.25 -28.50 -85.59
CA ALA A 22 -43.55 -28.73 -86.25
C ALA A 22 -44.52 -29.56 -85.40
N SER A 23 -45.61 -28.94 -84.95
CA SER A 23 -46.93 -29.41 -85.35
C SER A 23 -47.99 -28.33 -85.12
N ARG A 24 -48.94 -28.36 -86.03
CA ARG A 24 -49.98 -27.40 -86.38
C ARG A 24 -51.20 -27.55 -85.47
N GLN A 25 -51.84 -26.41 -85.16
CA GLN A 25 -53.30 -26.16 -85.31
C GLN A 25 -54.18 -26.83 -84.20
N VAL A 26 -55.26 -26.28 -83.63
CA VAL A 26 -56.41 -25.48 -84.12
C VAL A 26 -57.17 -24.89 -82.89
N SER A 27 -57.87 -23.79 -83.16
CA SER A 27 -59.13 -23.31 -82.58
C SER A 27 -59.20 -22.35 -81.40
N THR A 28 -60.07 -21.38 -81.68
CA THR A 28 -60.54 -20.20 -80.96
C THR A 28 -61.59 -20.52 -79.88
N PHE A 29 -61.42 -19.81 -78.75
CA PHE A 29 -62.39 -19.25 -77.79
C PHE A 29 -63.48 -20.16 -77.17
N ASP A 30 -63.56 -20.21 -75.83
CA ASP A 30 -64.40 -19.29 -75.03
C ASP A 30 -64.26 -19.50 -73.50
N SER A 31 -64.71 -18.48 -72.74
CA SER A 31 -65.22 -18.50 -71.35
C SER A 31 -64.29 -18.66 -70.14
N ALA A 32 -64.09 -17.51 -69.48
CA ALA A 32 -64.33 -17.19 -68.07
C ALA A 32 -64.05 -18.21 -66.94
N ARG A 33 -63.33 -17.68 -65.94
CA ARG A 33 -63.42 -17.92 -64.49
C ARG A 33 -62.63 -19.13 -63.95
N LEU A 34 -61.54 -18.85 -63.23
CA LEU A 34 -61.34 -19.16 -61.80
C LEU A 34 -59.91 -18.77 -61.38
N GLN A 35 -59.79 -18.42 -60.11
CA GLN A 35 -58.54 -18.08 -59.42
C GLN A 35 -57.52 -19.22 -59.54
N ASP A 36 -56.27 -18.89 -59.85
CA ASP A 36 -55.15 -19.67 -59.33
C ASP A 36 -53.93 -18.76 -59.10
N THR A 37 -53.46 -18.80 -57.86
CA THR A 37 -52.23 -18.20 -57.39
C THR A 37 -51.05 -18.94 -58.00
N GLN A 38 -50.43 -18.40 -59.05
CA GLN A 38 -49.12 -18.87 -59.50
C GLN A 38 -48.10 -17.75 -59.43
N ALA A 39 -47.28 -17.79 -58.37
CA ALA A 39 -45.98 -17.13 -58.38
C ALA A 39 -45.11 -17.80 -59.45
N SER A 40 -44.56 -17.01 -60.36
CA SER A 40 -43.71 -17.48 -61.46
C SER A 40 -42.48 -18.26 -60.95
N PRO A 41 -42.13 -19.40 -61.57
CA PRO A 41 -40.98 -20.25 -61.17
C PRO A 41 -39.61 -19.61 -61.41
N LEU A 42 -39.55 -18.39 -61.96
CA LEU A 42 -38.31 -17.65 -62.22
C LEU A 42 -37.87 -16.76 -61.06
N VAL A 43 -38.76 -16.42 -60.11
CA VAL A 43 -38.42 -15.64 -58.91
C VAL A 43 -37.40 -16.35 -58.00
N PRO A 44 -37.53 -17.67 -57.69
CA PRO A 44 -36.57 -18.32 -56.79
C PRO A 44 -35.18 -18.50 -57.40
N VAL A 45 -35.04 -18.59 -58.72
CA VAL A 45 -33.73 -18.79 -59.37
C VAL A 45 -32.93 -17.49 -59.42
N VAL A 46 -33.59 -16.36 -59.68
CA VAL A 46 -32.95 -15.04 -59.66
C VAL A 46 -32.57 -14.62 -58.24
N GLU A 47 -33.42 -14.88 -57.25
CA GLU A 47 -33.10 -14.67 -55.82
C GLU A 47 -31.92 -15.54 -55.38
N LEU A 48 -31.87 -16.82 -55.78
CA LEU A 48 -30.77 -17.72 -55.45
C LEU A 48 -29.46 -17.28 -56.12
N PHE A 49 -29.54 -16.77 -57.36
CA PHE A 49 -28.39 -16.23 -58.07
C PHE A 49 -27.86 -14.96 -57.39
N LEU A 50 -28.74 -14.00 -57.07
CA LEU A 50 -28.36 -12.77 -56.38
C LEU A 50 -27.78 -13.05 -54.99
N ALA A 51 -28.36 -13.99 -54.23
CA ALA A 51 -27.82 -14.43 -52.95
C ALA A 51 -26.44 -15.09 -53.09
N SER A 52 -26.23 -15.87 -54.16
CA SER A 52 -24.92 -16.49 -54.44
C SER A 52 -23.85 -15.46 -54.79
N VAL A 53 -24.19 -14.41 -55.54
CA VAL A 53 -23.28 -13.31 -55.89
C VAL A 53 -22.92 -12.50 -54.64
N GLN A 54 -23.91 -12.16 -53.80
CA GLN A 54 -23.65 -11.47 -52.53
C GLN A 54 -22.80 -12.31 -51.57
N ALA A 55 -22.99 -13.63 -51.52
CA ALA A 55 -22.17 -14.51 -50.70
C ALA A 55 -20.71 -14.55 -51.18
N ILE A 56 -20.49 -14.53 -52.49
CA ILE A 56 -19.14 -14.46 -53.09
C ILE A 56 -18.49 -13.10 -52.80
N GLU A 57 -19.22 -12.00 -52.91
CA GLU A 57 -18.70 -10.67 -52.56
C GLU A 57 -18.33 -10.57 -51.08
N LEU A 58 -19.16 -11.11 -50.18
CA LEU A 58 -18.87 -11.14 -48.75
C LEU A 58 -17.66 -12.04 -48.42
N ALA A 59 -17.53 -13.17 -49.10
CA ALA A 59 -16.38 -14.07 -48.97
C ALA A 59 -15.09 -13.40 -49.46
N ASN A 60 -15.16 -12.68 -50.59
CA ASN A 60 -14.03 -11.94 -51.13
C ASN A 60 -13.66 -10.74 -50.23
N ALA A 61 -14.65 -10.05 -49.64
CA ALA A 61 -14.41 -8.96 -48.69
C ALA A 61 -13.76 -9.46 -47.38
N ARG A 62 -14.19 -10.63 -46.87
CA ARG A 62 -13.56 -11.30 -45.72
C ARG A 62 -12.14 -11.74 -46.03
N ALA A 63 -11.91 -12.36 -47.19
CA ALA A 63 -10.59 -12.79 -47.62
C ALA A 63 -9.63 -11.59 -47.81
N ALA A 64 -10.14 -10.46 -48.32
CA ALA A 64 -9.37 -9.22 -48.43
C ALA A 64 -9.02 -8.64 -47.05
N PHE A 65 -9.92 -8.74 -46.07
CA PHE A 65 -9.65 -8.31 -44.69
C PHE A 65 -8.64 -9.22 -43.99
N GLU A 66 -8.72 -10.54 -44.19
CA GLU A 66 -7.74 -11.49 -43.64
C GLU A 66 -6.35 -11.38 -44.29
N GLN A 67 -6.28 -11.05 -45.58
CA GLN A 67 -4.99 -10.76 -46.25
C GLN A 67 -4.39 -9.41 -45.87
N ALA A 68 -5.19 -8.47 -45.35
CA ALA A 68 -4.73 -7.19 -44.84
C ALA A 68 -4.27 -7.25 -43.37
N ILE A 69 -4.42 -8.40 -42.69
CA ILE A 69 -3.71 -8.68 -41.44
C ILE A 69 -2.29 -9.07 -41.83
N GLU A 70 -1.50 -8.05 -42.16
CA GLU A 70 -0.06 -8.17 -42.21
C GLU A 70 0.38 -8.78 -40.86
N PRO A 71 1.20 -9.85 -40.84
CA PRO A 71 1.73 -10.33 -39.58
C PRO A 71 2.34 -9.12 -38.87
N PRO A 72 2.08 -8.91 -37.56
CA PRO A 72 2.73 -7.81 -36.86
C PRO A 72 4.21 -7.91 -37.20
N PRO A 73 4.86 -6.79 -37.59
CA PRO A 73 6.27 -6.82 -37.95
C PRO A 73 6.95 -7.61 -36.85
N ALA A 74 7.73 -8.64 -37.22
CA ALA A 74 8.45 -9.44 -36.25
C ALA A 74 9.21 -8.44 -35.39
N VAL A 75 8.69 -8.20 -34.19
CA VAL A 75 9.36 -7.36 -33.21
C VAL A 75 10.53 -8.24 -32.87
N GLU A 76 11.66 -8.03 -33.55
CA GLU A 76 12.97 -8.36 -33.03
C GLU A 76 12.86 -8.00 -31.56
N ALA A 77 12.88 -9.01 -30.70
CA ALA A 77 12.78 -8.82 -29.27
C ALA A 77 13.91 -7.88 -28.93
N ALA A 78 13.59 -6.58 -28.85
CA ALA A 78 14.56 -5.54 -28.61
C ALA A 78 15.21 -5.98 -27.32
N ALA A 79 16.50 -6.36 -27.41
CA ALA A 79 17.26 -6.83 -26.28
C ALA A 79 17.00 -5.80 -25.17
N GLN A 80 16.27 -6.20 -24.13
CA GLN A 80 15.82 -5.28 -23.11
C GLN A 80 17.06 -4.54 -22.63
N ALA A 81 17.07 -3.22 -22.78
CA ALA A 81 18.19 -2.42 -22.34
C ALA A 81 18.50 -2.81 -20.89
N PRO A 82 19.79 -2.97 -20.50
CA PRO A 82 20.13 -3.40 -19.16
C PRO A 82 19.45 -2.46 -18.16
N VAL A 83 18.63 -3.03 -17.28
CA VAL A 83 17.90 -2.31 -16.22
C VAL A 83 18.87 -1.34 -15.55
N SER A 84 18.54 -0.06 -15.49
CA SER A 84 19.42 0.96 -14.90
C SER A 84 19.68 0.67 -13.42
N SER A 85 20.79 1.18 -12.87
CA SER A 85 21.08 1.07 -11.43
C SER A 85 19.95 1.65 -10.58
N THR A 86 19.37 2.77 -11.03
CA THR A 86 18.22 3.42 -10.42
C THR A 86 16.99 2.52 -10.41
N GLU A 87 16.63 1.90 -11.53
CA GLU A 87 15.48 0.98 -11.59
C GLU A 87 15.68 -0.22 -10.66
N ARG A 88 16.88 -0.84 -10.66
CA ARG A 88 17.20 -1.94 -9.73
C ARG A 88 17.04 -1.51 -8.27
N PHE A 89 17.55 -0.33 -7.91
CA PHE A 89 17.42 0.24 -6.58
C PHE A 89 15.95 0.42 -6.18
N CYS A 90 15.15 1.04 -7.05
CA CYS A 90 13.74 1.31 -6.77
C CYS A 90 12.89 0.04 -6.71
N HIS A 91 13.20 -0.97 -7.54
CA HIS A 91 12.60 -2.30 -7.44
C HIS A 91 12.95 -2.99 -6.11
N ALA A 92 14.21 -2.94 -5.69
CA ALA A 92 14.66 -3.50 -4.42
C ALA A 92 14.00 -2.80 -3.22
N LEU A 93 13.88 -1.47 -3.26
CA LEU A 93 13.19 -0.67 -2.24
C LEU A 93 11.74 -1.11 -2.10
N ARG A 94 11.01 -1.18 -3.22
CA ARG A 94 9.62 -1.62 -3.26
C ARG A 94 9.46 -3.03 -2.69
N GLN A 95 10.27 -3.97 -3.16
CA GLN A 95 10.22 -5.36 -2.73
C GLN A 95 10.52 -5.51 -1.23
N ALA A 96 11.54 -4.79 -0.73
CA ALA A 96 11.90 -4.80 0.69
C ALA A 96 10.76 -4.30 1.58
N ALA A 97 10.12 -3.19 1.18
CA ALA A 97 8.98 -2.62 1.90
C ALA A 97 7.78 -3.58 1.89
N GLU A 98 7.38 -4.08 0.71
CA GLU A 98 6.26 -5.01 0.55
C GLU A 98 6.48 -6.30 1.36
N ALA A 99 7.66 -6.91 1.26
CA ALA A 99 8.00 -8.14 1.99
C ALA A 99 7.99 -7.94 3.52
N SER A 100 8.23 -6.72 3.99
CA SER A 100 8.20 -6.36 5.41
C SER A 100 6.83 -5.82 5.86
N GLY A 101 5.85 -5.73 4.96
CA GLY A 101 4.55 -5.13 5.23
C GLY A 101 4.63 -3.65 5.63
N ILE A 102 5.63 -2.94 5.12
CA ILE A 102 5.81 -1.50 5.31
C ILE A 102 5.24 -0.77 4.09
N PRO A 103 4.44 0.30 4.26
CA PRO A 103 4.00 1.10 3.13
C PRO A 103 5.19 1.63 2.32
N VAL A 104 5.24 1.34 1.03
CA VAL A 104 6.35 1.73 0.14
C VAL A 104 6.64 3.24 0.23
N PRO A 105 5.65 4.15 0.21
CA PRO A 105 5.94 5.58 0.32
C PRO A 105 6.51 6.00 1.68
N PHE A 106 6.11 5.34 2.77
CA PHE A 106 6.69 5.57 4.09
C PHE A 106 8.18 5.20 4.08
N PHE A 107 8.51 4.02 3.55
CA PHE A 107 9.90 3.56 3.49
C PHE A 107 10.76 4.45 2.60
N ALA A 108 10.23 4.89 1.46
CA ALA A 108 10.92 5.82 0.57
C ALA A 108 11.18 7.19 1.24
N ARG A 109 10.21 7.75 1.99
CA ARG A 109 10.42 8.99 2.75
C ARG A 109 11.46 8.83 3.85
N LEU A 110 11.48 7.69 4.53
CA LEU A 110 12.49 7.36 5.53
C LEU A 110 13.88 7.37 4.90
N LEU A 111 14.10 6.60 3.82
CA LEU A 111 15.40 6.54 3.14
C LEU A 111 15.82 7.88 2.53
N TRP A 112 14.86 8.65 2.02
CA TRP A 112 15.14 10.02 1.60
C TRP A 112 15.63 10.86 2.79
N GLN A 113 14.97 10.74 3.96
CA GLN A 113 15.36 11.47 5.16
C GLN A 113 16.75 11.05 5.68
N GLU A 114 17.10 9.77 5.56
CA GLU A 114 18.40 9.26 6.00
C GLU A 114 19.56 9.75 5.11
N SER A 115 19.48 9.55 3.80
CA SER A 115 20.65 9.72 2.91
C SER A 115 20.35 10.43 1.61
N ARG A 116 19.10 10.85 1.38
CA ARG A 116 18.62 11.26 0.04
C ARG A 116 18.88 10.18 -1.02
N PHE A 117 18.79 8.91 -0.60
CA PHE A 117 19.05 7.70 -1.40
C PHE A 117 20.53 7.47 -1.79
N LYS A 118 21.47 8.18 -1.17
CA LYS A 118 22.91 7.97 -1.41
C LYS A 118 23.42 6.76 -0.64
N SER A 119 24.05 5.83 -1.34
CA SER A 119 24.53 4.57 -0.74
C SER A 119 25.92 4.68 -0.12
N ASP A 120 26.65 5.76 -0.40
CA ASP A 120 28.01 6.06 0.05
C ASP A 120 28.06 7.10 1.20
N GLU A 121 26.91 7.52 1.72
CA GLU A 121 26.83 8.57 2.74
C GLU A 121 27.27 8.06 4.12
N VAL A 122 28.07 8.86 4.83
CA VAL A 122 28.45 8.63 6.23
C VAL A 122 28.15 9.88 7.05
N SER A 123 27.33 9.74 8.09
CA SER A 123 27.04 10.87 8.98
C SER A 123 28.20 11.19 9.91
N GLN A 124 28.16 12.37 10.53
CA GLN A 124 29.14 12.76 11.57
C GLN A 124 29.15 11.81 12.78
N ALA A 125 28.02 11.15 13.06
CA ALA A 125 27.90 10.16 14.13
C ALA A 125 28.37 8.76 13.70
N GLY A 126 28.69 8.57 12.41
CA GLY A 126 29.16 7.30 11.85
C GLY A 126 28.04 6.39 11.33
N ALA A 127 26.84 6.91 11.08
CA ALA A 127 25.78 6.15 10.41
C ALA A 127 26.11 5.97 8.92
N GLN A 128 25.84 4.79 8.35
CA GLN A 128 26.39 4.36 7.06
C GLN A 128 25.33 4.00 6.03
N GLY A 129 25.58 4.44 4.79
CA GLY A 129 24.90 4.05 3.58
C GLY A 129 23.46 4.55 3.47
N VAL A 130 22.71 3.95 2.55
CA VAL A 130 21.39 4.45 2.12
C VAL A 130 20.38 4.54 3.27
N ALA A 131 20.48 3.61 4.21
CA ALA A 131 19.56 3.48 5.34
C ALA A 131 20.17 3.99 6.66
N GLN A 132 21.36 4.60 6.60
CA GLN A 132 22.09 5.18 7.73
C GLN A 132 22.13 4.26 8.96
N PHE A 133 22.57 3.01 8.75
CA PHE A 133 22.78 2.09 9.87
C PHE A 133 23.96 2.55 10.71
N MET A 134 23.77 2.62 12.03
CA MET A 134 24.89 2.66 12.96
C MET A 134 25.64 1.31 12.91
N PRO A 135 26.98 1.27 13.04
CA PRO A 135 27.74 0.02 12.93
C PRO A 135 27.29 -1.08 13.90
N GLU A 136 26.96 -0.71 15.14
CA GLU A 136 26.43 -1.65 16.14
C GLU A 136 25.08 -2.23 15.70
N THR A 137 24.17 -1.40 15.19
CA THR A 137 22.87 -1.85 14.67
C THR A 137 23.02 -2.71 13.43
N ALA A 138 23.95 -2.40 12.52
CA ALA A 138 24.25 -3.24 11.36
C ALA A 138 24.66 -4.65 11.80
N ALA A 139 25.54 -4.76 12.80
CA ALA A 139 25.94 -6.04 13.38
C ALA A 139 24.76 -6.79 14.04
N GLU A 140 23.92 -6.09 14.82
CA GLU A 140 22.73 -6.68 15.47
C GLU A 140 21.73 -7.27 14.47
N VAL A 141 21.56 -6.64 13.31
CA VAL A 141 20.63 -7.11 12.26
C VAL A 141 21.29 -8.04 11.23
N GLY A 142 22.58 -8.35 11.40
CA GLY A 142 23.34 -9.22 10.51
C GLY A 142 23.59 -8.62 9.12
N LEU A 143 23.71 -7.28 9.04
CA LEU A 143 24.08 -6.57 7.82
C LEU A 143 25.60 -6.40 7.77
N ASP A 144 26.23 -7.10 6.83
CA ASP A 144 27.69 -7.13 6.63
C ASP A 144 28.21 -5.87 5.92
N ASP A 145 27.45 -5.32 4.98
CA ASP A 145 27.82 -4.11 4.23
C ASP A 145 26.64 -3.11 4.16
N PRO A 146 26.66 -2.05 4.98
CA PRO A 146 25.66 -0.98 4.93
C PRO A 146 25.70 -0.12 3.66
N PHE A 147 26.81 -0.13 2.92
CA PHE A 147 27.00 0.67 1.70
C PHE A 147 26.44 -0.02 0.45
N ASP A 148 26.18 -1.33 0.49
CA ASP A 148 25.47 -2.05 -0.56
C ASP A 148 23.95 -1.85 -0.39
N PRO A 149 23.29 -1.05 -1.24
CA PRO A 149 21.85 -0.80 -1.10
C PRO A 149 21.02 -2.07 -1.30
N ILE A 150 21.48 -3.05 -2.08
CA ILE A 150 20.74 -4.29 -2.33
C ILE A 150 20.66 -5.14 -1.05
N LYS A 151 21.65 -5.03 -0.16
CA LYS A 151 21.64 -5.65 1.17
C LYS A 151 20.98 -4.76 2.22
N ALA A 152 21.27 -3.46 2.21
CA ALA A 152 20.82 -2.52 3.24
C ALA A 152 19.30 -2.28 3.21
N LEU A 153 18.69 -2.19 2.03
CA LEU A 153 17.24 -1.98 1.88
C LEU A 153 16.39 -3.06 2.56
N PRO A 154 16.57 -4.37 2.28
CA PRO A 154 15.80 -5.41 2.96
C PRO A 154 16.14 -5.51 4.46
N ALA A 155 17.37 -5.24 4.88
CA ALA A 155 17.73 -5.17 6.30
C ALA A 155 16.97 -4.03 7.02
N SER A 156 16.95 -2.83 6.43
CA SER A 156 16.26 -1.66 6.96
C SER A 156 14.76 -1.88 7.07
N ALA A 157 14.13 -2.44 6.04
CA ALA A 157 12.70 -2.73 6.05
C ALA A 157 12.32 -3.78 7.13
N ARG A 158 13.13 -4.83 7.30
CA ARG A 158 12.92 -5.82 8.38
C ARG A 158 13.12 -5.22 9.77
N PHE A 159 14.15 -4.39 9.94
CA PHE A 159 14.41 -3.70 11.20
C PHE A 159 13.26 -2.77 11.56
N LEU A 160 12.76 -1.99 10.60
CA LEU A 160 11.60 -1.13 10.78
C LEU A 160 10.33 -1.93 11.12
N ARG A 161 10.11 -3.10 10.49
CA ARG A 161 9.03 -4.02 10.87
C ARG A 161 9.16 -4.47 12.31
N LYS A 162 10.35 -4.87 12.74
CA LYS A 162 10.62 -5.25 14.13
C LYS A 162 10.28 -4.12 15.09
N LEU A 163 10.72 -2.89 14.80
CA LEU A 163 10.42 -1.71 15.62
C LEU A 163 8.91 -1.43 15.67
N ARG A 164 8.21 -1.56 14.54
CA ARG A 164 6.75 -1.46 14.52
C ARG A 164 6.11 -2.54 15.39
N ASP A 165 6.61 -3.76 15.39
CA ASP A 165 6.07 -4.84 16.21
C ASP A 165 6.37 -4.63 17.70
N ASP A 166 7.51 -4.00 18.04
CA ASP A 166 7.91 -3.69 19.42
C ASP A 166 7.07 -2.54 20.03
N PHE A 167 6.76 -1.50 19.24
CA PHE A 167 6.06 -0.29 19.72
C PHE A 167 4.59 -0.20 19.30
N GLY A 168 4.24 -0.85 18.20
CA GLY A 168 2.87 -1.09 17.74
C GLY A 168 2.43 -0.29 16.51
N ASN A 169 3.08 0.84 16.21
CA ASN A 169 2.72 1.68 15.06
C ASN A 169 3.95 2.26 14.33
N LEU A 170 3.73 2.74 13.11
CA LEU A 170 4.80 3.24 12.23
C LEU A 170 5.45 4.54 12.73
N GLY A 171 4.72 5.41 13.43
CA GLY A 171 5.30 6.65 13.95
C GLY A 171 6.29 6.40 15.09
N LEU A 172 5.96 5.50 16.03
CA LEU A 172 6.88 5.06 17.06
C LEU A 172 8.04 4.24 16.49
N ALA A 173 7.81 3.47 15.43
CA ALA A 173 8.87 2.78 14.71
C ALA A 173 9.87 3.78 14.08
N ALA A 174 9.39 4.85 13.42
CA ALA A 174 10.24 5.92 12.90
C ALA A 174 11.04 6.62 14.02
N ALA A 175 10.40 6.90 15.16
CA ALA A 175 11.08 7.49 16.31
C ALA A 175 12.20 6.57 16.82
N ALA A 176 11.94 5.27 16.90
CA ALA A 176 12.91 4.29 17.39
C ALA A 176 14.03 4.02 16.39
N TYR A 177 13.75 4.14 15.09
CA TYR A 177 14.75 4.00 14.03
C TYR A 177 15.81 5.11 14.15
N ASN A 178 15.38 6.37 14.29
CA ASN A 178 16.30 7.51 14.41
C ASN A 178 16.98 7.62 15.79
N ALA A 179 16.23 7.43 16.88
CA ALA A 179 16.72 7.74 18.23
C ALA A 179 17.20 6.52 19.04
N GLY A 180 16.97 5.33 18.51
CA GLY A 180 17.15 4.04 19.18
C GLY A 180 15.95 3.63 20.05
N PRO A 181 15.63 2.33 20.13
CA PRO A 181 14.46 1.82 20.86
C PRO A 181 14.50 2.13 22.36
N GLY A 182 15.68 2.04 22.99
CA GLY A 182 15.84 2.34 24.41
C GLY A 182 15.50 3.81 24.76
N ARG A 183 15.77 4.75 23.85
CA ARG A 183 15.42 6.17 24.06
C ARG A 183 13.92 6.38 23.95
N VAL A 184 13.26 5.75 22.98
CA VAL A 184 11.79 5.81 22.84
C VAL A 184 11.11 5.19 24.06
N GLN A 185 11.60 4.06 24.57
CA GLN A 185 11.08 3.45 25.80
C GLN A 185 11.14 4.41 27.00
N LYS A 186 12.29 5.07 27.22
CA LYS A 186 12.45 6.08 28.29
C LYS A 186 11.53 7.28 28.11
N TRP A 187 11.33 7.72 26.87
CA TRP A 187 10.39 8.80 26.54
C TRP A 187 8.94 8.41 26.86
N LEU A 188 8.49 7.22 26.42
CA LEU A 188 7.16 6.70 26.74
C LEU A 188 6.95 6.52 28.25
N ALA A 189 8.02 6.17 28.98
CA ALA A 189 8.04 6.08 30.43
C ALA A 189 8.12 7.45 31.16
N LYS A 190 8.21 8.56 30.42
CA LYS A 190 8.42 9.93 30.94
C LYS A 190 9.67 10.06 31.81
N GLU A 191 10.69 9.26 31.53
CA GLU A 191 12.01 9.31 32.18
C GLU A 191 12.95 10.30 31.48
N SER A 192 12.73 10.55 30.18
CA SER A 192 13.45 11.55 29.39
C SER A 192 12.53 12.19 28.35
N GLU A 193 12.95 13.33 27.79
CA GLU A 193 12.29 13.92 26.62
C GLU A 193 12.77 13.25 25.33
N LEU A 194 11.91 13.26 24.30
CA LEU A 194 12.31 12.88 22.95
C LEU A 194 13.12 14.03 22.32
N PRO A 195 14.31 13.77 21.73
CA PRO A 195 15.12 14.81 21.10
C PRO A 195 14.34 15.57 20.03
N ARG A 196 14.62 16.88 19.90
CA ARG A 196 14.00 17.73 18.88
C ARG A 196 14.22 17.19 17.47
N GLU A 197 15.44 16.71 17.20
CA GLU A 197 15.80 16.05 15.93
C GLU A 197 14.85 14.90 15.60
N THR A 198 14.64 13.98 16.55
CA THR A 198 13.73 12.84 16.35
C THR A 198 12.27 13.26 16.16
N ARG A 199 11.82 14.30 16.87
CA ARG A 199 10.45 14.83 16.68
C ARG A 199 10.27 15.40 15.26
N ASP A 200 11.28 16.14 14.79
CA ASP A 200 11.30 16.66 13.42
C ASP A 200 11.38 15.52 12.40
N TYR A 201 12.19 14.49 12.66
CA TYR A 201 12.30 13.29 11.84
C TYR A 201 10.94 12.59 11.67
N VAL A 202 10.24 12.28 12.77
CA VAL A 202 8.92 11.64 12.73
C VAL A 202 7.92 12.49 11.94
N ARG A 203 7.93 13.81 12.15
CA ARG A 203 7.05 14.74 11.43
C ARG A 203 7.37 14.79 9.93
N ILE A 204 8.63 14.71 9.53
CA ILE A 204 9.03 14.69 8.11
C ILE A 204 8.60 13.39 7.44
N VAL A 205 8.80 12.25 8.11
CA VAL A 205 8.48 10.93 7.56
C VAL A 205 6.97 10.67 7.53
N THR A 206 6.25 11.08 8.57
CA THR A 206 4.82 10.74 8.72
C THR A 206 3.86 11.88 8.37
N GLY A 207 4.30 13.13 8.52
CA GLY A 207 3.42 14.30 8.50
C GLY A 207 2.71 14.58 9.83
N THR A 208 3.01 13.82 10.89
CA THR A 208 2.33 13.89 12.20
C THR A 208 3.35 14.05 13.32
N ASN A 209 2.99 14.69 14.43
CA ASN A 209 3.91 14.86 15.55
C ASN A 209 4.13 13.51 16.26
N ALA A 210 5.33 13.32 16.82
CA ALA A 210 5.66 12.09 17.55
C ALA A 210 4.69 11.81 18.71
N GLU A 211 4.24 12.86 19.41
CA GLU A 211 3.34 12.73 20.56
C GLU A 211 1.98 12.15 20.19
N ASP A 212 1.44 12.49 19.02
CA ASP A 212 0.13 12.02 18.57
C ASP A 212 0.13 10.49 18.39
N TRP A 213 1.28 9.90 18.08
CA TRP A 213 1.47 8.44 17.97
C TRP A 213 1.49 7.69 19.31
N THR A 214 1.51 8.42 20.43
CA THR A 214 1.40 7.85 21.79
C THR A 214 -0.03 7.84 22.30
N GLU A 215 -0.91 8.60 21.65
CA GLU A 215 -2.33 8.64 22.01
C GLU A 215 -3.04 7.38 21.49
N ARG A 216 -4.12 6.98 22.18
CA ARG A 216 -4.97 5.86 21.73
C ARG A 216 -5.99 6.32 20.69
N SER A 217 -5.54 7.04 19.69
CA SER A 217 -6.34 7.36 18.51
C SER A 217 -6.63 6.07 17.73
N GLU A 218 -7.77 5.97 17.05
CA GLU A 218 -8.07 4.76 16.27
C GLU A 218 -7.18 4.67 15.02
N ALA A 219 -6.94 5.80 14.36
CA ALA A 219 -6.05 5.93 13.21
C ALA A 219 -5.52 7.36 13.06
N LEU A 220 -4.36 7.52 12.42
CA LEU A 220 -3.77 8.81 12.06
C LEU A 220 -3.53 8.89 10.55
N ALA A 221 -3.70 10.10 10.02
CA ALA A 221 -3.42 10.42 8.63
C ALA A 221 -1.91 10.57 8.41
N ILE A 222 -1.32 9.67 7.63
CA ILE A 222 0.07 9.75 7.18
C ILE A 222 0.11 10.34 5.77
N ARG A 223 1.01 11.31 5.55
CA ARG A 223 1.30 11.80 4.19
C ARG A 223 2.20 10.79 3.47
N ILE A 224 1.73 10.28 2.35
CA ILE A 224 2.42 9.22 1.58
C ILE A 224 2.91 9.70 0.21
N ASP A 225 2.97 11.01 -0.02
CA ASP A 225 3.59 11.58 -1.22
C ASP A 225 5.12 11.43 -1.21
N LEU A 226 5.69 11.07 -2.36
CA LEU A 226 7.13 10.97 -2.53
C LEU A 226 7.77 12.38 -2.65
N PRO A 227 8.96 12.63 -2.07
CA PRO A 227 9.69 13.88 -2.28
C PRO A 227 9.95 14.14 -3.77
N ARG A 228 9.89 15.42 -4.20
CA ARG A 228 9.97 15.82 -5.63
C ARG A 228 11.24 15.35 -6.36
N GLU A 229 12.31 15.09 -5.63
CA GLU A 229 13.63 14.70 -6.16
C GLU A 229 13.97 13.22 -5.95
N ALA A 230 13.05 12.42 -5.43
CA ALA A 230 13.30 11.00 -5.18
C ALA A 230 13.37 10.21 -6.51
N PRO A 231 14.37 9.30 -6.67
CA PRO A 231 14.67 8.64 -7.95
C PRO A 231 13.69 7.51 -8.34
N CYS A 232 12.58 7.34 -7.63
CA CYS A 232 11.65 6.20 -7.77
C CYS A 232 10.21 6.60 -8.13
N GLU A 233 10.02 7.74 -8.81
CA GLU A 233 8.71 8.12 -9.34
C GLU A 233 8.20 7.07 -10.34
N GLY A 234 6.97 6.59 -10.15
CA GLY A 234 6.31 5.64 -11.05
C GLY A 234 6.48 4.15 -10.71
N ILE A 235 7.31 3.78 -9.73
CA ILE A 235 7.52 2.38 -9.32
C ILE A 235 6.68 2.06 -8.06
N GLY A 236 5.78 1.06 -8.13
CA GLY A 236 5.09 0.53 -6.94
C GLY A 236 4.09 1.48 -6.27
N SER A 237 3.34 2.24 -7.06
CA SER A 237 2.43 3.29 -6.57
C SER A 237 3.12 4.51 -5.92
N LEU A 238 4.44 4.62 -6.03
CA LEU A 238 5.17 5.83 -5.64
C LEU A 238 4.87 6.94 -6.65
N SER A 239 4.00 7.88 -6.26
CA SER A 239 3.68 9.06 -7.05
C SER A 239 4.04 10.34 -6.30
N LYS A 240 4.33 11.40 -7.05
CA LYS A 240 4.41 12.77 -6.51
C LYS A 240 3.02 13.36 -6.20
N ALA A 241 1.95 12.62 -6.48
CA ALA A 241 0.60 13.07 -6.17
C ALA A 241 0.38 13.06 -4.65
N ARG A 242 -0.37 14.06 -4.18
CA ARG A 242 -0.62 14.24 -2.75
C ARG A 242 -1.64 13.22 -2.29
N HIS A 243 -1.16 12.15 -1.65
CA HIS A 243 -2.00 11.12 -1.06
C HIS A 243 -1.84 11.09 0.46
N VAL A 244 -2.93 10.76 1.13
CA VAL A 244 -3.00 10.54 2.58
C VAL A 244 -3.49 9.12 2.80
N ALA A 245 -2.80 8.38 3.68
CA ALA A 245 -3.22 7.07 4.12
C ALA A 245 -3.60 7.13 5.60
N TRP A 246 -4.74 6.55 5.96
CA TRP A 246 -5.13 6.36 7.35
C TRP A 246 -4.49 5.08 7.87
N VAL A 247 -3.60 5.21 8.85
CA VAL A 247 -2.89 4.08 9.45
C VAL A 247 -3.35 3.91 10.89
N PRO A 248 -3.74 2.70 11.31
CA PRO A 248 -4.20 2.45 12.67
C PRO A 248 -3.09 2.70 13.68
N VAL A 249 -3.45 3.26 14.83
CA VAL A 249 -2.53 3.46 15.96
C VAL A 249 -2.80 2.40 17.01
N ASN A 250 -2.05 1.29 16.92
CA ASN A 250 -2.23 0.14 17.82
C ASN A 250 -0.99 -0.01 18.70
N LEU A 251 -0.98 0.57 19.89
CA LEU A 251 0.14 0.40 20.82
C LEU A 251 0.30 -1.04 21.28
N THR A 252 1.54 -1.51 21.39
CA THR A 252 1.80 -2.83 21.98
C THR A 252 1.49 -2.83 23.49
N PRO A 253 1.28 -4.01 24.11
CA PRO A 253 1.17 -4.13 25.56
C PRO A 253 2.38 -3.54 26.29
N SER A 254 3.59 -3.71 25.72
CA SER A 254 4.83 -3.15 26.25
C SER A 254 4.82 -1.61 26.23
N ALA A 255 4.55 -1.00 25.07
CA ALA A 255 4.41 0.45 24.96
C ALA A 255 3.35 1.02 25.92
N THR A 256 2.20 0.35 26.00
CA THR A 256 1.11 0.72 26.93
C THR A 256 1.53 0.64 28.39
N ALA A 257 2.35 -0.36 28.76
CA ALA A 257 2.86 -0.51 30.12
C ALA A 257 3.81 0.63 30.51
N PHE A 258 4.70 1.06 29.61
CA PHE A 258 5.57 2.22 29.85
C PHE A 258 4.75 3.48 30.12
N ILE A 259 3.77 3.78 29.26
CA ILE A 259 2.90 4.96 29.38
C ILE A 259 2.11 4.90 30.70
N ARG A 260 1.47 3.76 31.01
CA ARG A 260 0.66 3.60 32.23
C ARG A 260 1.51 3.80 33.50
N LYS A 261 2.72 3.23 33.52
CA LYS A 261 3.65 3.40 34.64
C LYS A 261 4.00 4.88 34.83
N ALA A 262 4.26 5.59 33.73
CA ALA A 262 4.55 7.02 33.74
C ALA A 262 3.38 7.85 34.31
N GLU A 263 2.15 7.56 33.90
CA GLU A 263 0.94 8.21 34.41
C GLU A 263 0.74 7.99 35.91
N GLN A 264 0.95 6.76 36.39
CA GLN A 264 0.87 6.43 37.81
C GLN A 264 1.92 7.19 38.64
N LEU A 265 3.15 7.29 38.14
CA LEU A 265 4.21 8.06 38.79
C LEU A 265 3.85 9.55 38.84
N ALA A 266 3.36 10.12 37.74
CA ALA A 266 2.92 11.51 37.70
C ALA A 266 1.77 11.77 38.69
N ALA A 267 0.78 10.88 38.78
CA ALA A 267 -0.32 10.99 39.73
C ALA A 267 0.19 10.98 41.19
N ARG A 268 1.10 10.07 41.53
CA ARG A 268 1.74 10.00 42.86
C ARG A 268 2.49 11.29 43.20
N LEU A 269 3.25 11.83 42.26
CA LEU A 269 3.99 13.09 42.47
C LEU A 269 3.06 14.28 42.68
N ARG A 270 1.95 14.38 41.93
CA ARG A 270 0.92 15.41 42.14
C ARG A 270 0.31 15.30 43.54
N THR A 271 -0.09 14.10 43.97
CA THR A 271 -0.64 13.87 45.31
C THR A 271 0.36 14.23 46.41
N ASN A 272 1.63 13.86 46.25
CA ASN A 272 2.69 14.21 47.19
C ASN A 272 2.90 15.73 47.27
N ARG A 273 2.86 16.44 46.13
CA ARG A 273 2.95 17.90 46.09
C ARG A 273 1.75 18.57 46.78
N ALA A 274 0.54 18.08 46.53
CA ALA A 274 -0.68 18.55 47.19
C ALA A 274 -0.62 18.34 48.71
N ARG A 275 -0.18 17.16 49.15
CA ARG A 275 0.02 16.84 50.57
C ARG A 275 1.04 17.78 51.23
N LYS A 276 2.18 18.04 50.56
CA LYS A 276 3.20 18.99 51.06
C LYS A 276 2.64 20.41 51.19
N ARG A 277 1.86 20.89 50.21
CA ARG A 277 1.19 22.20 50.27
C ARG A 277 0.19 22.30 51.42
N PHE A 278 -0.66 21.28 51.59
CA PHE A 278 -1.63 21.23 52.68
C PHE A 278 -0.95 21.29 54.05
N VAL A 279 0.11 20.50 54.25
CA VAL A 279 0.90 20.52 55.49
C VAL A 279 1.54 21.90 55.72
N SER A 280 2.03 22.58 54.68
CA SER A 280 2.59 23.93 54.83
C SER A 280 1.53 24.97 55.24
N LEU A 281 0.32 24.90 54.69
CA LEU A 281 -0.79 25.79 55.06
C LEU A 281 -1.22 25.59 56.52
N LEU A 282 -1.28 24.34 56.99
CA LEU A 282 -1.58 24.06 58.40
C LEU A 282 -0.54 24.67 59.35
N HIS A 283 0.75 24.66 58.98
CA HIS A 283 1.80 25.29 59.79
C HIS A 283 1.73 26.82 59.77
N LYS A 284 1.41 27.43 58.61
CA LYS A 284 1.29 28.90 58.48
C LYS A 284 0.08 29.47 59.22
N ASN A 285 -1.02 28.74 59.26
CA ASN A 285 -2.27 29.16 59.89
C ASN A 285 -2.41 28.64 61.33
N ALA A 286 -1.39 27.99 61.88
CA ALA A 286 -1.38 27.60 63.27
C ALA A 286 -1.28 28.87 64.15
N PRO A 287 -2.26 29.13 65.04
CA PRO A 287 -2.16 30.28 65.94
C PRO A 287 -0.91 30.14 66.80
N ALA A 288 -0.21 31.25 67.03
CA ALA A 288 0.94 31.35 67.92
C ALA A 288 0.52 31.14 69.39
N ARG A 289 0.08 29.92 69.73
CA ARG A 289 -0.28 29.55 71.10
C ARG A 289 0.18 28.12 71.41
N GLY A 290 1.24 28.07 72.20
CA GLY A 290 1.47 27.01 73.20
C GLY A 290 1.98 25.67 72.67
N LYS A 291 3.21 25.33 73.07
CA LYS A 291 3.84 24.01 72.98
C LYS A 291 2.97 22.93 73.66
N ALA A 292 1.90 22.44 73.03
CA ALA A 292 1.13 21.31 73.58
C ALA A 292 0.39 20.44 72.55
N ARG A 293 0.31 20.81 71.26
CA ARG A 293 -0.54 20.06 70.30
C ARG A 293 0.18 19.44 69.09
N SER A 294 1.51 19.47 69.02
CA SER A 294 2.24 18.85 67.89
C SER A 294 2.19 17.30 67.86
N MET A 295 1.75 16.65 68.94
CA MET A 295 1.66 15.18 68.99
C MET A 295 0.38 14.58 68.38
N ILE A 296 -0.67 15.38 68.15
CA ILE A 296 -1.96 14.84 67.66
C ILE A 296 -1.96 14.73 66.12
N ALA A 297 -1.29 15.62 65.41
CA ALA A 297 -1.26 15.60 63.94
C ALA A 297 -0.36 14.49 63.35
N VAL A 298 0.66 14.03 64.09
CA VAL A 298 1.57 12.97 63.63
C VAL A 298 0.95 11.57 63.78
N ARG A 299 0.03 11.37 64.74
CA ARG A 299 -0.63 10.08 64.98
C ARG A 299 -1.66 9.72 63.90
N ALA A 300 -2.35 10.71 63.33
CA ALA A 300 -3.32 10.50 62.24
C ALA A 300 -2.66 10.01 60.93
N ALA A 301 -1.39 10.35 60.68
CA ALA A 301 -0.65 9.90 59.50
C ALA A 301 -0.07 8.48 59.63
N LYS A 302 0.06 7.93 60.85
CA LYS A 302 0.48 6.54 61.10
C LYS A 302 -0.70 5.56 61.26
N GLY A 303 -1.89 6.03 61.65
CA GLY A 303 -3.07 5.20 61.89
C GLY A 303 -3.70 4.56 60.63
N THR A 304 -3.43 5.09 59.43
CA THR A 304 -3.95 4.53 58.17
C THR A 304 -3.17 3.33 57.65
N LYS A 305 -1.90 3.14 58.05
CA LYS A 305 -1.12 1.93 57.72
C LYS A 305 -1.55 0.70 58.52
N ALA A 306 -2.01 0.87 59.76
CA ALA A 306 -2.43 -0.25 60.61
C ALA A 306 -3.82 -0.81 60.23
N ARG A 307 -4.71 0.02 59.65
CA ARG A 307 -6.05 -0.42 59.23
C ARG A 307 -6.07 -1.16 57.89
N ALA A 308 -5.09 -0.90 57.01
CA ALA A 308 -4.97 -1.62 55.74
C ALA A 308 -4.45 -3.06 55.89
N ILE A 309 -3.69 -3.35 56.95
CA ILE A 309 -3.14 -4.70 57.19
C ILE A 309 -4.21 -5.66 57.73
N ARG A 310 -5.17 -5.18 58.55
CA ARG A 310 -6.25 -6.04 59.09
C ARG A 310 -7.36 -6.41 58.11
N VAL A 311 -7.49 -5.70 56.98
CA VAL A 311 -8.51 -6.04 55.97
C VAL A 311 -8.02 -7.15 55.03
N ALA A 312 -6.71 -7.24 54.78
CA ALA A 312 -6.12 -8.29 53.94
C ALA A 312 -6.06 -9.68 54.62
N GLU A 313 -6.23 -9.76 55.93
CA GLU A 313 -6.18 -11.03 56.69
C GLU A 313 -7.57 -11.68 56.84
N ARG A 314 -8.65 -10.98 56.44
CA ARG A 314 -10.05 -11.46 56.56
C ARG A 314 -10.65 -12.00 55.26
N GLU A 315 -9.91 -11.95 54.14
CA GLU A 315 -10.37 -12.42 52.82
C GLU A 315 -9.60 -13.66 52.32
N ARG A 316 -9.01 -14.46 53.21
CA ARG A 316 -8.65 -15.85 52.86
C ARG A 316 -9.84 -16.76 53.17
N PRO A 317 -10.54 -17.33 52.17
CA PRO A 317 -11.40 -18.47 52.41
C PRO A 317 -10.54 -19.69 52.75
N ALA A 318 -10.91 -20.39 53.81
CA ALA A 318 -10.47 -21.76 54.04
C ALA A 318 -11.27 -22.66 53.10
N SER A 319 -10.58 -23.24 52.10
CA SER A 319 -10.82 -24.53 51.40
C SER A 319 -10.05 -24.50 50.07
#